data_AF-A0A8J3MQM3-F1
#
_entry.id   AF-A0A8J3MQM3-F1
#
_cell.length_a   1.000
_cell.length_b   1.000
_cell.length_c   1.000
_cell.angle_alpha   90.00
_cell.angle_beta   90.00
_cell.angle_gamma   90.00
#
_symmetry.space_group_name_H-M   'P 1'
#
loop_
_entity.id
_entity.type
_entity.pdbx_description
1 polymer ?
#
loop_
_entity_poly.entity_id
_entity_poly.type
_entity_poly.pdbx_seq_one_letter_code
_entity_poly.pdbx_strand_id
1 'polypeptide(L)' 'MKKPLEKVGLPNIRFHDLRHSTATLQLSKGVHPKIVQEILGHSEIGMTLNTYSHILPTMQKEAMEKLDDLFDR' A
#
# COMPACT_ATOMS: atom_id res chain seq x y z
N MET A 1 -14.94 14.27 -1.50
CA MET A 1 -15.44 14.34 -2.88
C MET A 1 -16.97 14.14 -2.95
N LYS A 2 -17.77 14.89 -2.16
CA LYS A 2 -19.17 14.52 -1.88
C LYS A 2 -20.10 14.54 -3.10
N LYS A 3 -20.18 15.69 -3.78
CA LYS A 3 -21.17 15.95 -4.83
C LYS A 3 -21.02 15.10 -6.12
N PRO A 4 -19.79 14.79 -6.61
CA PRO A 4 -19.65 13.94 -7.80
C PRO A 4 -19.96 12.46 -7.53
N LEU A 5 -19.60 11.94 -6.34
CA LEU A 5 -19.76 10.52 -5.99
C LEU A 5 -21.22 10.13 -5.78
N GLU A 6 -22.03 11.03 -5.20
CA GLU A 6 -23.48 10.83 -5.02
C GLU A 6 -24.21 10.68 -6.37
N LYS A 7 -23.75 11.37 -7.43
CA LYS A 7 -24.36 11.28 -8.77
C LYS A 7 -24.13 9.93 -9.45
N VAL A 8 -23.08 9.20 -9.05
CA VAL A 8 -22.72 7.89 -9.61
C VAL A 8 -22.98 6.74 -8.64
N GLY A 9 -23.69 7.00 -7.53
CA GLY A 9 -24.05 5.98 -6.55
C GLY A 9 -22.87 5.42 -5.74
N LEU A 10 -21.73 6.12 -5.71
CA LEU A 10 -20.55 5.66 -4.98
C LEU A 10 -20.57 6.14 -3.52
N PRO A 11 -19.99 5.34 -2.60
CA PRO A 11 -19.87 5.72 -1.20
C PRO A 11 -19.02 6.99 -1.04
N ASN A 12 -19.24 7.68 0.07
CA ASN A 12 -18.53 8.92 0.33
C ASN A 12 -17.07 8.67 0.70
N ILE A 13 -16.17 8.89 -0.24
CA ILE A 13 -14.72 8.82 0.02
C ILE A 13 -14.10 10.22 0.16
N ARG A 14 -13.18 10.31 1.12
CA ARG A 14 -12.31 11.47 1.35
C ARG A 14 -11.13 11.37 0.39
N PHE A 15 -10.53 12.52 0.07
CA PHE A 15 -9.31 12.55 -0.75
C PHE A 15 -8.16 11.76 -0.10
N HIS A 16 -8.11 11.73 1.23
CA HIS A 16 -7.10 10.98 1.97
C HIS A 16 -7.23 9.45 1.76
N ASP A 17 -8.42 8.95 1.47
CA ASP A 17 -8.65 7.52 1.23
C ASP A 17 -8.01 7.05 -0.08
N LEU A 18 -7.85 7.96 -1.06
CA LEU A 18 -7.09 7.69 -2.28
C LEU A 18 -5.59 7.56 -2.00
N ARG A 19 -5.07 8.36 -1.05
CA ARG A 19 -3.68 8.26 -0.59
C ARG A 19 -3.45 6.89 0.04
N HIS A 20 -4.37 6.44 0.90
CA HIS A 20 -4.33 5.10 1.49
C HIS A 20 -4.40 4.00 0.44
N SER A 21 -5.35 4.10 -0.51
CA SER A 21 -5.51 3.10 -1.58
C SER A 21 -4.25 2.97 -2.44
N THR A 22 -3.61 4.09 -2.77
CA THR A 22 -2.37 4.12 -3.56
C THR A 22 -1.22 3.45 -2.80
N ALA A 23 -1.10 3.69 -1.50
CA ALA A 23 -0.08 3.10 -0.66
C ALA A 23 -0.26 1.58 -0.52
N THR A 24 -1.47 1.14 -0.19
CA THR A 24 -1.86 -0.28 -0.09
C THR A 24 -1.55 -1.01 -1.40
N LEU A 25 -1.93 -0.44 -2.55
CA LEU A 25 -1.69 -1.05 -3.86
C LEU A 25 -0.19 -1.23 -4.14
N GLN A 26 0.64 -0.22 -3.87
CA GLN A 26 2.07 -0.31 -4.09
C GLN A 26 2.73 -1.35 -3.17
N LEU A 27 2.39 -1.34 -1.88
CA LEU A 27 2.91 -2.31 -0.92
C LEU A 27 2.49 -3.74 -1.29
N SER A 28 1.24 -3.94 -1.72
CA SER A 28 0.74 -5.25 -2.18
C SER A 28 1.44 -5.76 -3.45
N LYS A 29 2.11 -4.89 -4.21
CA LYS A 29 2.92 -5.27 -5.38
C LYS A 29 4.39 -5.51 -5.00
N GLY A 30 4.72 -5.54 -3.71
CA GLY A 30 6.08 -5.72 -3.23
C GLY A 30 6.96 -4.46 -3.33
N VAL A 31 6.38 -3.27 -3.58
CA VAL A 31 7.17 -2.03 -3.59
C VAL A 31 7.71 -1.76 -2.20
N HIS A 32 8.99 -1.44 -2.12
CA HIS A 32 9.65 -1.22 -0.83
C HIS A 32 8.99 -0.04 -0.07
N PRO A 33 8.71 -0.17 1.25
CA PRO A 33 8.03 0.86 2.03
C PRO A 33 8.70 2.23 2.01
N LYS A 34 10.03 2.28 1.84
CA LYS A 34 10.79 3.53 1.69
C LYS A 34 10.40 4.31 0.42
N ILE A 35 10.21 3.62 -0.69
CA ILE A 35 9.78 4.23 -1.96
C ILE A 35 8.35 4.76 -1.81
N VAL A 36 7.47 3.97 -1.20
CA VAL A 36 6.10 4.40 -0.89
C VAL A 36 6.09 5.61 0.04
N GLN A 37 6.97 5.66 1.05
CA GLN A 37 7.13 6.82 1.92
C GLN A 37 7.47 8.10 1.13
N GLU A 38 8.42 8.02 0.20
CA GLU A 38 8.85 9.16 -0.63
C GLU A 38 7.73 9.64 -1.56
N ILE A 39 7.03 8.72 -2.23
CA ILE A 39 5.86 9.04 -3.08
C ILE A 39 4.75 9.72 -2.27
N LEU A 40 4.54 9.25 -1.03
CA LEU A 40 3.57 9.82 -0.11
C LEU A 40 4.08 11.07 0.61
N GLY A 41 5.34 11.47 0.44
CA GLY A 41 5.93 12.61 1.14
C GLY A 41 5.86 12.50 2.67
N HIS A 42 5.88 11.29 3.23
CA HIS A 42 5.97 11.12 4.68
C HIS A 42 7.39 11.45 5.14
N SER A 43 7.53 12.31 6.15
CA SER A 43 8.83 12.69 6.71
C SER A 43 9.53 11.51 7.37
N GLU A 44 8.77 10.62 8.00
CA GLU A 44 9.28 9.46 8.72
C GLU A 44 8.76 8.15 8.13
N ILE A 45 9.65 7.16 7.99
CA ILE A 45 9.27 5.82 7.53
C ILE A 45 8.31 5.13 8.49
N GLY A 46 8.40 5.45 9.79
CA GLY A 46 7.53 4.94 10.83
C GLY A 46 6.05 5.24 10.55
N MET A 47 5.72 6.39 9.95
CA MET A 47 4.34 6.72 9.58
C MET A 47 3.78 5.73 8.56
N THR A 48 4.56 5.41 7.52
CA THR A 48 4.17 4.44 6.49
C THR A 48 4.09 3.03 7.08
N LEU A 49 5.12 2.60 7.82
CA LEU A 49 5.17 1.25 8.37
C LEU A 49 4.09 1.00 9.42
N ASN A 50 3.82 1.96 10.30
CA ASN A 50 2.77 1.81 11.31
C ASN A 50 1.38 1.73 10.67
N THR A 51 1.11 2.57 9.65
CA THR A 51 -0.19 2.62 8.97
C THR A 51 -0.45 1.36 8.14
N TYR A 52 0.57 0.81 7.49
CA TYR A 52 0.42 -0.33 6.55
C TYR A 52 1.03 -1.63 7.06
N SER A 53 1.31 -1.71 8.36
CA SER A 53 1.94 -2.87 9.02
C SER A 53 1.24 -4.19 8.76
N HIS A 54 -0.08 -4.18 8.62
CA HIS A 54 -0.90 -5.37 8.34
C HIS A 54 -0.65 -6.00 6.95
N ILE A 55 -0.02 -5.27 6.02
CA ILE A 55 0.29 -5.74 4.66
C ILE A 55 1.72 -6.32 4.60
N LEU A 56 2.57 -6.05 5.60
CA LEU A 56 3.95 -6.53 5.65
C LEU A 56 4.08 -8.07 5.81
N PRO A 57 3.23 -8.78 6.56
CA PRO A 57 3.31 -10.24 6.68
C PRO A 57 3.13 -10.96 5.34
N THR A 58 2.24 -10.44 4.47
CA THR A 58 2.08 -10.94 3.10
C THR A 58 3.34 -10.73 2.27
N MET A 59 4.06 -9.62 2.44
CA MET A 59 5.31 -9.36 1.74
C MET A 59 6.44 -10.31 2.17
N GLN A 60 6.48 -10.73 3.44
CA GLN A 60 7.46 -11.71 3.91
C GLN A 60 7.22 -13.09 3.29
N LYS A 61 5.95 -13.53 3.21
CA LYS A 61 5.58 -14.78 2.55
C LYS A 61 5.98 -14.78 1.08
N GLU A 62 5.63 -13.73 0.34
CA GLU A 62 6.01 -13.58 -1.07
C GLU A 62 7.53 -13.54 -1.27
N ALA A 63 8.28 -12.96 -0.34
CA ALA A 63 9.74 -12.93 -0.42
C ALA A 63 10.35 -14.33 -0.24
N MET A 64 9.79 -15.15 0.66
CA MET A 64 10.22 -16.54 0.85
C MET A 64 9.82 -17.43 -0.34
N GLU A 65 8.61 -17.26 -0.88
CA GLU A 65 8.18 -18.00 -2.08
C GLU A 65 9.11 -17.72 -3.27
N LYS A 66 9.51 -16.45 -3.48
CA LYS A 66 10.50 -16.09 -4.51
C LYS A 66 11.89 -16.67 -4.26
N LEU A 67 12.24 -16.88 -2.99
CA LEU A 67 13.51 -17.48 -2.61
C LEU A 67 13.49 -18.99 -2.88
N ASP A 68 12.40 -19.67 -2.52
CA ASP A 68 12.19 -21.09 -2.80
C ASP A 68 12.21 -21.35 -4.32
N ASP A 69 11.49 -20.54 -5.11
CA ASP A 69 11.49 -20.59 -6.58
C ASP A 69 12.89 -20.43 -7.22
N LEU A 70 13.81 -19.72 -6.54
CA LEU A 70 15.17 -19.53 -7.01
C LEU A 70 16.04 -20.76 -6.76
N PHE A 71 15.77 -21.51 -5.69
CA PHE A 71 16.53 -22.69 -5.29
C PHE A 71 15.97 -24.00 -5.86
N ASP A 72 14.69 -24.04 -6.25
CA ASP A 72 14.03 -25.17 -6.89
C ASP A 72 14.28 -25.27 -8.42
N ARG A 73 15.29 -24.56 -8.94
CA ARG A 73 15.74 -24.59 -10.35
C ARG A 73 17.04 -25.35 -10.56
#